data_AF-A0ABD5V825-F1
#
_entry.id   AF-A0ABD5V825-F1
#
_cell.length_a   1.000
_cell.length_b   1.000
_cell.length_c   1.000
_cell.angle_alpha   90.00
_cell.angle_beta   90.00
_cell.angle_gamma   90.00
#
_symmetry.space_group_name_H-M   'P 1'
#
loop_
_entity.id
_entity.type
_entity.pdbx_description
1 polymer ?
#
loop_
_entity_poly.entity_id
_entity_poly.type
_entity_poly.pdbx_seq_one_letter_code
_entity_poly.pdbx_strand_id
1 'polypeptide(L)'
;MPNILTLHQIEQRKEKLTDEEYREFVTLKKELNNHEWSEVLDHLRTLNRSNYIVDENYNALITEVRNYTSSEYLIGSNKLDDSAMDILRHLSNFVVSSKNREEHLLDHVIPRLEELRPEIELRKAHDKKTKQLNNLLTLGPFFKDLRTVFVHDFPSALSGNEQGEMRDGTITMEREIGVKTEKLLQSDKWSSSSKCIINENSRDGGLPLEQLIVDYYTSMESLYEWFEDYVMTEFEDIYFDGIHLAAILERKQNRYLFGEN
;
A
#
# COMPACT_ATOMS: atom_id res chain seq x y z
N MET A 1 -19.97 -2.80 -10.37
CA MET A 1 -19.75 -2.92 -11.83
C MET A 1 -20.79 -3.88 -12.40
N PRO A 2 -21.33 -3.60 -13.61
CA PRO A 2 -22.27 -4.48 -14.30
C PRO A 2 -21.67 -5.86 -14.57
N ASN A 3 -22.50 -6.92 -14.47
CA ASN A 3 -22.06 -8.31 -14.57
C ASN A 3 -22.01 -8.78 -16.03
N ILE A 4 -20.96 -8.36 -16.71
CA ILE A 4 -20.79 -8.59 -18.15
C ILE A 4 -20.01 -9.88 -18.42
N LEU A 5 -20.56 -10.75 -19.27
CA LEU A 5 -19.90 -11.96 -19.76
C LEU A 5 -18.63 -11.62 -20.56
N THR A 6 -17.63 -12.50 -20.42
CA THR A 6 -16.41 -12.47 -21.25
C THR A 6 -16.70 -12.89 -22.69
N LEU A 7 -15.83 -12.52 -23.64
CA LEU A 7 -15.94 -12.97 -25.04
C LEU A 7 -16.04 -14.49 -25.15
N HIS A 8 -15.29 -15.23 -24.34
CA HIS A 8 -15.35 -16.69 -24.31
C HIS A 8 -16.71 -17.21 -23.84
N GLN A 9 -17.29 -16.61 -22.79
CA GLN A 9 -18.63 -16.98 -22.31
C GLN A 9 -19.74 -16.62 -23.31
N ILE A 10 -19.57 -15.53 -24.07
CA ILE A 10 -20.47 -15.16 -25.17
C ILE A 10 -20.39 -16.20 -26.29
N GLU A 11 -19.18 -16.63 -26.67
CA GLU A 11 -18.96 -17.67 -27.69
C GLU A 11 -19.67 -18.98 -27.34
N GLN A 12 -19.54 -19.42 -26.08
CA GLN A 12 -20.21 -20.63 -25.58
C GLN A 12 -21.75 -20.56 -25.65
N ARG A 13 -22.32 -19.36 -25.81
CA ARG A 13 -23.76 -19.10 -25.87
C ARG A 13 -24.23 -18.64 -27.24
N LYS A 14 -23.37 -18.67 -28.25
CA LYS A 14 -23.66 -18.20 -29.61
C LYS A 14 -24.92 -18.83 -30.20
N GLU A 15 -25.18 -20.11 -29.92
CA GLU A 15 -26.37 -20.82 -30.41
C GLU A 15 -27.71 -20.23 -29.90
N LYS A 16 -27.68 -19.41 -28.85
CA LYS A 16 -28.86 -18.71 -28.30
C LYS A 16 -29.11 -17.35 -28.94
N LEU A 17 -28.23 -16.91 -29.84
CA LEU A 17 -28.26 -15.59 -30.46
C LEU A 17 -28.44 -15.74 -31.97
N THR A 18 -29.12 -14.78 -32.59
CA THR A 18 -29.02 -14.62 -34.05
C THR A 18 -27.62 -14.15 -34.43
N ASP A 19 -27.22 -14.37 -35.69
CA ASP A 19 -25.91 -13.90 -36.20
C ASP A 19 -25.74 -12.38 -36.11
N GLU A 20 -26.84 -11.63 -36.14
CA GLU A 20 -26.83 -10.18 -35.99
C GLU A 20 -26.62 -9.77 -34.52
N GLU A 21 -27.38 -10.36 -33.60
CA GLU A 21 -27.24 -10.12 -32.15
C GLU A 21 -25.85 -10.51 -31.65
N TYR A 22 -25.31 -11.65 -32.08
CA TYR A 22 -23.97 -12.09 -31.72
C TYR A 22 -22.90 -11.11 -32.25
N ARG A 23 -23.01 -10.64 -33.50
CA ARG A 23 -22.07 -9.66 -34.07
C ARG A 23 -22.12 -8.34 -33.32
N GLU A 24 -23.31 -7.83 -33.03
CA GLU A 24 -23.49 -6.60 -32.26
C GLU A 24 -22.88 -6.74 -30.86
N PHE A 25 -23.10 -7.88 -30.19
CA PHE A 25 -22.56 -8.14 -28.85
C PHE A 25 -21.03 -8.17 -28.82
N VAL A 26 -20.42 -8.84 -29.80
CA VAL A 26 -18.96 -8.89 -29.94
C VAL A 26 -18.38 -7.51 -30.23
N THR A 27 -19.05 -6.71 -31.07
CA THR A 27 -18.63 -5.34 -31.38
C THR A 27 -18.66 -4.46 -30.13
N LEU A 28 -19.80 -4.39 -29.44
CA LEU A 28 -19.93 -3.60 -28.20
C LEU A 28 -18.97 -4.06 -27.11
N LYS A 29 -18.70 -5.37 -27.00
CA LYS A 29 -17.72 -5.89 -26.04
C LYS A 29 -16.29 -5.49 -26.39
N LYS A 30 -15.95 -5.47 -27.67
CA LYS A 30 -14.65 -4.96 -28.16
C LYS A 30 -14.53 -3.46 -27.95
N GLU A 31 -15.58 -2.69 -28.22
CA GLU A 31 -15.63 -1.26 -27.95
C GLU A 31 -15.42 -0.96 -26.47
N LEU A 32 -16.13 -1.67 -25.58
CA LEU A 32 -15.94 -1.52 -24.13
C LEU A 32 -14.52 -1.90 -23.69
N ASN A 33 -13.97 -3.02 -24.20
CA ASN A 33 -12.62 -3.45 -23.86
C ASN A 33 -11.53 -2.49 -24.38
N ASN A 34 -11.78 -1.82 -25.51
CA ASN A 34 -10.87 -0.85 -26.12
C ASN A 34 -11.17 0.60 -25.66
N HIS A 35 -12.13 0.79 -24.76
CA HIS A 35 -12.48 2.10 -24.24
C HIS A 35 -11.38 2.61 -23.30
N GLU A 36 -11.05 3.91 -23.38
CA GLU A 36 -10.01 4.54 -22.55
C GLU A 36 -10.20 4.25 -21.05
N TRP A 37 -11.46 4.28 -20.59
CA TRP A 37 -11.81 3.92 -19.22
C TRP A 37 -11.37 2.51 -18.79
N SER A 38 -11.40 1.53 -19.68
CA SER A 38 -10.93 0.17 -19.38
C SER A 38 -9.43 0.16 -19.12
N GLU A 39 -8.67 0.98 -19.85
CA GLU A 39 -7.22 1.13 -19.64
C GLU A 39 -6.92 1.82 -18.29
N VAL A 40 -7.66 2.89 -17.96
CA VAL A 40 -7.55 3.55 -16.65
C VAL A 40 -7.84 2.56 -15.52
N LEU A 41 -8.92 1.79 -15.62
CA LEU A 41 -9.27 0.77 -14.63
C LEU A 41 -8.20 -0.31 -14.49
N ASP A 42 -7.60 -0.77 -15.59
CA ASP A 42 -6.59 -1.82 -15.54
C ASP A 42 -5.29 -1.32 -14.88
N HIS A 43 -4.92 -0.05 -15.08
CA HIS A 43 -3.82 0.58 -14.36
C HIS A 43 -4.12 0.72 -12.85
N LEU A 44 -5.31 1.21 -12.49
CA LEU A 44 -5.72 1.33 -11.08
C LEU A 44 -5.84 -0.04 -10.39
N ARG A 45 -6.31 -1.08 -11.09
CA ARG A 45 -6.34 -2.46 -10.57
C ARG A 45 -4.95 -3.01 -10.31
N THR A 46 -3.99 -2.71 -11.18
CA THR A 46 -2.60 -3.18 -11.01
C THR A 46 -1.96 -2.50 -9.81
N LEU A 47 -2.20 -1.20 -9.63
CA LEU A 47 -1.81 -0.47 -8.43
C LEU A 47 -2.46 -1.07 -7.16
N ASN A 48 -3.77 -1.33 -7.19
CA ASN A 48 -4.49 -1.95 -6.09
C ASN A 48 -3.96 -3.33 -5.68
N ARG A 49 -3.51 -4.15 -6.64
CA ARG A 49 -2.87 -5.43 -6.33
C ARG A 49 -1.57 -5.25 -5.55
N SER A 50 -0.84 -4.17 -5.78
CA SER A 50 0.36 -3.86 -5.01
C SER A 50 0.05 -3.41 -3.57
N ASN A 51 -1.12 -2.79 -3.34
CA ASN A 51 -1.60 -2.45 -1.98
C ASN A 51 -1.72 -3.71 -1.12
N TYR A 52 -2.34 -4.76 -1.66
CA TYR A 52 -2.49 -6.03 -0.96
C TYR A 52 -1.15 -6.61 -0.46
N ILE A 53 -0.08 -6.51 -1.26
CA ILE A 53 1.25 -6.99 -0.87
C ILE A 53 1.84 -6.13 0.24
N VAL A 54 1.64 -4.81 0.19
CA VAL A 54 2.09 -3.89 1.25
C VAL A 54 1.33 -4.18 2.54
N ASP A 55 0.01 -4.37 2.47
CA ASP A 55 -0.87 -4.67 3.61
C ASP A 55 -0.48 -5.98 4.29
N GLU A 56 -0.24 -7.05 3.54
CA GLU A 56 0.22 -8.32 4.10
C GLU A 56 1.54 -8.16 4.85
N ASN A 57 2.50 -7.41 4.26
CA ASN A 57 3.80 -7.20 4.89
C ASN A 57 3.74 -6.27 6.10
N TYR A 58 2.90 -5.23 6.06
CA TYR A 58 2.63 -4.35 7.19
C TYR A 58 2.00 -5.13 8.34
N ASN A 59 0.95 -5.92 8.07
CA ASN A 59 0.27 -6.72 9.08
C ASN A 59 1.22 -7.73 9.73
N ALA A 60 2.06 -8.41 8.94
CA ALA A 60 3.07 -9.31 9.48
C ALA A 60 4.08 -8.55 10.37
N LEU A 61 4.58 -7.40 9.92
CA LEU A 61 5.52 -6.58 10.68
C LEU A 61 4.92 -6.08 12.01
N ILE A 62 3.72 -5.50 11.96
CA ILE A 62 3.11 -4.91 13.16
C ILE A 62 2.74 -5.98 14.19
N THR A 63 2.34 -7.17 13.74
CA THR A 63 2.14 -8.32 14.62
C THR A 63 3.44 -8.74 15.31
N GLU A 64 4.54 -8.85 14.58
CA GLU A 64 5.84 -9.21 15.19
C GLU A 64 6.36 -8.13 16.15
N VAL A 65 6.21 -6.85 15.79
CA VAL A 65 6.56 -5.72 16.68
C VAL A 65 5.76 -5.77 17.99
N ARG A 66 4.45 -6.02 17.91
CA ARG A 66 3.57 -6.14 19.10
C ARG A 66 3.85 -7.39 19.92
N ASN A 67 4.18 -8.51 19.27
CA ASN A 67 4.56 -9.74 19.97
C ASN A 67 5.87 -9.55 20.74
N TYR A 68 6.83 -8.84 20.15
CA TYR A 68 8.12 -8.54 20.77
C TYR A 68 7.98 -7.60 21.98
N THR A 69 7.03 -6.67 21.97
CA THR A 69 6.74 -5.80 23.13
C THR A 69 5.94 -6.49 24.24
N SER A 70 5.36 -7.67 23.98
CA SER A 70 4.61 -8.44 24.97
C SER A 70 5.50 -9.15 26.00
N SER A 71 5.00 -9.33 27.23
CA SER A 71 5.76 -9.82 28.38
C SER A 71 6.20 -11.29 28.32
N GLU A 72 5.60 -12.11 27.44
CA GLU A 72 5.86 -13.56 27.37
C GLU A 72 7.20 -13.93 26.71
N TYR A 73 7.79 -13.05 25.89
CA TYR A 73 9.02 -13.34 25.14
C TYR A 73 10.33 -13.16 25.92
N LEU A 74 10.27 -12.59 27.15
CA LEU A 74 11.47 -12.30 27.95
C LEU A 74 12.01 -13.49 28.77
N ILE A 75 11.37 -14.66 28.72
CA ILE A 75 11.75 -15.82 29.55
C ILE A 75 12.87 -16.69 28.92
N GLY A 76 13.48 -16.28 27.80
CA GLY A 76 14.65 -17.00 27.26
C GLY A 76 15.47 -16.21 26.25
N SER A 77 16.78 -16.10 26.48
CA SER A 77 17.73 -15.32 25.67
C SER A 77 17.73 -15.67 24.18
N ASN A 78 17.46 -16.93 23.82
CA ASN A 78 17.52 -17.38 22.43
C ASN A 78 16.26 -16.99 21.62
N LYS A 79 15.12 -16.73 22.28
CA LYS A 79 13.88 -16.31 21.59
C LYS A 79 13.93 -14.85 21.15
N LEU A 80 14.73 -14.02 21.83
CA LEU A 80 14.88 -12.60 21.53
C LEU A 80 15.61 -12.37 20.20
N ASP A 81 16.63 -13.18 19.92
CA ASP A 81 17.40 -13.10 18.67
C ASP A 81 16.57 -13.55 17.45
N ASP A 82 15.75 -14.60 17.60
CA ASP A 82 14.87 -15.09 16.53
C ASP A 82 13.77 -14.07 16.19
N SER A 83 13.09 -13.52 17.20
CA SER A 83 12.06 -12.49 17.00
C SER A 83 12.62 -11.19 16.43
N ALA A 84 13.84 -10.81 16.81
CA ALA A 84 14.57 -9.69 16.21
C ALA A 84 14.82 -9.90 14.71
N MET A 85 15.24 -11.10 14.32
CA MET A 85 15.47 -11.47 12.92
C MET A 85 14.17 -11.52 12.13
N ASP A 86 13.07 -11.96 12.73
CA ASP A 86 11.74 -11.92 12.11
C ASP A 86 11.25 -10.49 11.91
N ILE A 87 11.38 -9.60 12.91
CA ILE A 87 11.09 -8.16 12.76
C ILE A 87 11.89 -7.58 11.58
N LEU A 88 13.19 -7.87 11.49
CA LEU A 88 14.04 -7.41 10.39
C LEU A 88 13.55 -7.92 9.04
N ARG A 89 13.21 -9.21 8.94
CA ARG A 89 12.67 -9.81 7.72
C ARG A 89 11.39 -9.11 7.28
N HIS A 90 10.44 -8.94 8.20
CA HIS A 90 9.15 -8.30 7.90
C HIS A 90 9.31 -6.81 7.59
N LEU A 91 10.21 -6.10 8.30
CA LEU A 91 10.55 -4.72 8.02
C LEU A 91 11.15 -4.57 6.62
N SER A 92 12.07 -5.46 6.25
CA SER A 92 12.66 -5.46 4.91
C SER A 92 11.60 -5.67 3.84
N ASN A 93 10.69 -6.63 4.02
CA ASN A 93 9.63 -6.89 3.05
C ASN A 93 8.64 -5.72 2.94
N PHE A 94 8.26 -5.12 4.07
CA PHE A 94 7.41 -3.94 4.11
C PHE A 94 8.05 -2.77 3.35
N VAL A 95 9.29 -2.38 3.69
CA VAL A 95 9.99 -1.27 3.02
C VAL A 95 10.15 -1.51 1.52
N VAL A 96 10.52 -2.73 1.11
CA VAL A 96 10.69 -3.07 -0.31
C VAL A 96 9.35 -3.04 -1.04
N SER A 97 8.29 -3.62 -0.48
CA SER A 97 6.96 -3.60 -1.11
C SER A 97 6.39 -2.19 -1.22
N SER A 98 6.54 -1.35 -0.19
CA SER A 98 6.18 0.07 -0.22
C SER A 98 6.92 0.83 -1.32
N LYS A 99 8.23 0.59 -1.44
CA LYS A 99 9.05 1.24 -2.47
C LYS A 99 8.68 0.79 -3.88
N ASN A 100 8.50 -0.51 -4.08
CA ASN A 100 8.07 -1.06 -5.36
C ASN A 100 6.70 -0.52 -5.79
N ARG A 101 5.78 -0.34 -4.84
CA ARG A 101 4.48 0.28 -5.08
C ARG A 101 4.62 1.74 -5.53
N GLU A 102 5.46 2.52 -4.84
CA GLU A 102 5.75 3.92 -5.21
C GLU A 102 6.37 4.00 -6.61
N GLU A 103 7.36 3.17 -6.90
CA GLU A 103 7.98 3.09 -8.23
C GLU A 103 6.97 2.65 -9.29
N HIS A 104 6.10 1.69 -8.99
CA HIS A 104 5.04 1.28 -9.91
C HIS A 104 4.07 2.43 -10.22
N LEU A 105 3.66 3.19 -9.20
CA LEU A 105 2.82 4.38 -9.39
C LEU A 105 3.52 5.42 -10.26
N LEU A 106 4.74 5.79 -9.91
CA LEU A 106 5.47 6.88 -10.55
C LEU A 106 5.94 6.52 -11.97
N ASP A 107 6.47 5.33 -12.18
CA ASP A 107 7.18 4.98 -13.42
C ASP A 107 6.30 4.21 -14.40
N HIS A 108 5.14 3.71 -13.97
CA HIS A 108 4.23 2.94 -14.81
C HIS A 108 2.82 3.51 -14.86
N VAL A 109 2.17 3.73 -13.72
CA VAL A 109 0.75 4.16 -13.71
C VAL A 109 0.59 5.61 -14.16
N ILE A 110 1.28 6.55 -13.49
CA ILE A 110 1.18 7.98 -13.81
C ILE A 110 1.53 8.26 -15.27
N PRO A 111 2.67 7.81 -15.82
CA PRO A 111 3.04 8.12 -17.19
C PRO A 111 2.03 7.58 -18.21
N ARG A 112 1.43 6.42 -17.94
CA ARG A 112 0.41 5.83 -18.83
C ARG A 112 -0.90 6.62 -18.81
N LEU A 113 -1.34 7.04 -17.62
CA LEU A 113 -2.53 7.88 -17.49
C LEU A 113 -2.30 9.28 -18.10
N GLU A 114 -1.09 9.84 -17.98
CA GLU A 114 -0.69 11.08 -18.64
C GLU A 114 -0.55 10.91 -20.17
N GLU A 115 -0.16 9.74 -20.68
CA GLU A 115 -0.19 9.44 -22.13
C GLU A 115 -1.62 9.45 -22.68
N LEU A 116 -2.60 8.96 -21.90
CA LEU A 116 -4.01 9.00 -22.26
C LEU A 116 -4.59 10.41 -22.20
N ARG A 117 -4.17 11.22 -21.21
CA ARG A 117 -4.62 12.60 -21.02
C ARG A 117 -3.45 13.53 -20.67
N PRO A 118 -2.72 14.03 -21.69
CA PRO A 118 -1.54 14.86 -21.48
C PRO A 118 -1.80 16.18 -20.77
N GLU A 119 -3.04 16.66 -20.77
CA GLU A 119 -3.47 17.87 -20.07
C GLU A 119 -3.57 17.70 -18.55
N ILE A 120 -3.68 16.46 -18.05
CA ILE A 120 -3.74 16.17 -16.61
C ILE A 120 -2.30 16.00 -16.10
N GLU A 121 -1.81 16.97 -15.33
CA GLU A 121 -0.46 16.92 -14.73
C GLU A 121 -0.43 16.03 -13.46
N LEU A 122 -0.70 14.73 -13.59
CA LEU A 122 -0.78 13.77 -12.48
C LEU A 122 0.48 13.73 -11.62
N ARG A 123 1.67 13.73 -12.23
CA ARG A 123 2.94 13.72 -11.50
C ARG A 123 3.10 14.95 -10.59
N LYS A 124 2.71 16.12 -11.10
CA LYS A 124 2.79 17.37 -10.34
C LYS A 124 1.77 17.41 -9.21
N ALA A 125 0.56 16.89 -9.45
CA ALA A 125 -0.46 16.74 -8.41
C ALA A 125 0.02 15.79 -7.30
N HIS A 126 0.58 14.64 -7.68
CA HIS A 126 1.19 13.69 -6.76
C HIS A 126 2.29 14.34 -5.92
N ASP A 127 3.28 14.99 -6.55
CA ASP A 127 4.38 15.66 -5.84
C ASP A 127 3.88 16.72 -4.85
N LYS A 128 2.81 17.44 -5.21
CA LYS A 128 2.16 18.41 -4.32
C LYS A 128 1.52 17.72 -3.13
N LYS A 129 0.79 16.60 -3.34
CA LYS A 129 0.17 15.83 -2.25
C LYS A 129 1.24 15.23 -1.32
N THR A 130 2.31 14.65 -1.87
CA THR A 130 3.43 14.12 -1.09
C THR A 130 4.04 15.21 -0.18
N LYS A 131 4.22 16.44 -0.72
CA LYS A 131 4.71 17.58 0.08
C LYS A 131 3.74 18.03 1.16
N GLN A 132 2.43 17.86 0.98
CA GLN A 132 1.45 18.14 2.04
C GLN A 132 1.49 17.09 3.15
N LEU A 133 1.80 15.84 2.78
CA LEU A 133 2.00 14.72 3.70
C LEU A 133 3.43 14.65 4.27
N ASN A 134 4.29 15.64 3.98
CA ASN A 134 5.75 15.62 4.17
C ASN A 134 6.22 15.18 5.56
N ASN A 135 5.45 15.41 6.62
CA ASN A 135 5.88 15.05 7.97
C ASN A 135 5.93 13.53 8.19
N LEU A 136 5.27 12.72 7.35
CA LEU A 136 5.11 11.29 7.60
C LEU A 136 5.68 10.40 6.47
N LEU A 137 5.67 10.86 5.21
CA LEU A 137 6.33 10.13 4.10
C LEU A 137 7.86 10.29 4.07
N THR A 138 8.40 11.25 4.83
CA THR A 138 9.84 11.39 5.10
C THR A 138 10.43 10.24 5.90
N LEU A 139 9.59 9.35 6.44
CA LEU A 139 10.02 8.13 7.12
C LEU A 139 10.57 7.05 6.16
N GLY A 140 10.32 7.13 4.84
CA GLY A 140 10.84 6.17 3.86
C GLY A 140 12.38 6.01 3.90
N PRO A 141 13.15 7.10 3.76
CA PRO A 141 14.61 7.09 3.96
C PRO A 141 15.03 6.58 5.34
N PHE A 142 14.29 6.94 6.40
CA PHE A 142 14.53 6.43 7.75
C PHE A 142 14.41 4.91 7.80
N PHE A 143 13.35 4.32 7.23
CA PHE A 143 13.18 2.87 7.24
C PHE A 143 14.20 2.13 6.37
N LYS A 144 14.70 2.75 5.29
CA LYS A 144 15.80 2.22 4.49
C LYS A 144 17.12 2.20 5.27
N ASP A 145 17.43 3.27 5.98
CA ASP A 145 18.60 3.33 6.86
C ASP A 145 18.43 2.36 8.03
N LEU A 146 17.23 2.27 8.62
CA LEU A 146 16.89 1.35 9.70
C LEU A 146 17.18 -0.09 9.28
N ARG A 147 16.70 -0.53 8.10
CA ARG A 147 17.03 -1.85 7.54
C ARG A 147 18.54 -2.07 7.41
N THR A 148 19.28 -1.07 6.92
CA THR A 148 20.73 -1.16 6.73
C THR A 148 21.46 -1.30 8.06
N VAL A 149 21.08 -0.47 9.04
CA VAL A 149 21.58 -0.52 10.41
C VAL A 149 21.26 -1.87 11.04
N PHE A 150 20.04 -2.38 10.86
CA PHE A 150 19.62 -3.70 11.36
C PHE A 150 20.52 -4.85 10.88
N VAL A 151 20.86 -4.85 9.60
CA VAL A 151 21.69 -5.89 8.97
C VAL A 151 23.14 -5.85 9.46
N HIS A 152 23.68 -4.66 9.75
CA HIS A 152 25.11 -4.48 9.97
C HIS A 152 25.51 -4.30 11.44
N ASP A 153 24.67 -3.65 12.25
CA ASP A 153 25.08 -3.14 13.57
C ASP A 153 24.19 -3.65 14.73
N PHE A 154 23.12 -4.40 14.44
CA PHE A 154 21.92 -4.43 15.30
C PHE A 154 21.45 -5.74 15.93
N PRO A 155 21.96 -6.95 15.61
CA PRO A 155 21.64 -8.13 16.43
C PRO A 155 21.97 -7.91 17.91
N SER A 156 22.93 -7.03 18.24
CA SER A 156 23.33 -6.67 19.61
C SER A 156 22.67 -5.40 20.20
N ALA A 157 21.82 -4.70 19.44
CA ALA A 157 21.28 -3.38 19.83
C ALA A 157 19.83 -3.44 20.35
N LEU A 158 19.10 -4.50 20.05
CA LEU A 158 17.76 -4.73 20.60
C LEU A 158 17.86 -5.13 22.08
N SER A 159 17.39 -4.23 22.95
CA SER A 159 17.10 -4.55 24.34
C SER A 159 15.63 -4.23 24.60
N GLY A 160 14.88 -5.14 25.23
CA GLY A 160 13.59 -4.77 25.79
C GLY A 160 13.84 -3.73 26.88
N ASN A 161 13.30 -2.52 26.71
CA ASN A 161 13.26 -1.55 27.80
C ASN A 161 11.96 -1.77 28.55
N GLU A 162 12.07 -2.14 29.83
CA GLU A 162 10.92 -2.13 30.73
C GLU A 162 10.76 -0.70 31.27
N GLN A 163 9.74 0.02 30.82
CA GLN A 163 9.27 1.20 31.53
C GLN A 163 8.00 0.85 32.29
N GLY A 164 7.93 1.28 33.56
CA GLY A 164 6.79 1.05 34.43
C GLY A 164 6.37 2.35 35.11
N GLU A 165 5.14 2.77 34.89
CA GLU A 165 4.49 3.80 35.71
C GLU A 165 3.71 3.13 36.84
N MET A 166 3.97 3.55 38.08
CA MET A 166 3.17 3.13 39.23
C MET A 166 1.92 4.04 39.29
N ARG A 167 0.75 3.50 38.94
CA ARG A 167 -0.55 4.17 39.10
C ARG A 167 -1.43 3.36 40.04
N ASP A 168 -1.94 3.99 41.10
CA ASP A 168 -2.86 3.39 42.07
C ASP A 168 -2.39 2.04 42.64
N GLY A 169 -1.10 1.94 43.01
CA GLY A 169 -0.51 0.73 43.58
C GLY A 169 -0.32 -0.43 42.58
N THR A 170 -0.63 -0.20 41.30
CA THR A 170 -0.44 -1.15 40.20
C THR A 170 0.70 -0.63 39.31
N ILE A 171 1.68 -1.48 39.00
CA ILE A 171 2.73 -1.14 38.03
C ILE A 171 2.14 -1.39 36.64
N THR A 172 1.90 -0.31 35.90
CA THR A 172 1.54 -0.37 34.48
C THR A 172 2.86 -0.36 33.70
N MET A 173 3.28 -1.51 33.18
CA MET A 173 4.46 -1.58 32.33
C MET A 173 4.07 -1.31 30.88
N GLU A 174 4.39 -0.12 30.37
CA GLU A 174 4.40 0.14 28.93
C GLU A 174 5.80 -0.21 28.42
N ARG A 175 5.88 -1.32 27.67
CA ARG A 175 7.14 -1.84 27.14
C ARG A 175 7.22 -1.49 25.66
N GLU A 176 8.08 -0.53 25.33
CA GLU A 176 8.38 -0.19 23.94
C GLU A 176 9.57 -1.02 23.43
N ILE A 177 9.69 -1.20 22.11
CA ILE A 177 10.94 -1.63 21.47
C ILE A 177 11.97 -0.51 21.64
N GLY A 178 12.55 -0.46 22.84
CA GLY A 178 13.50 0.57 23.24
C GLY A 178 14.88 0.24 22.74
N VAL A 179 15.10 0.36 21.42
CA VAL A 179 16.48 0.53 20.99
C VAL A 179 16.96 1.84 21.59
N LYS A 180 17.95 1.78 22.48
CA LYS A 180 18.49 3.00 23.11
C LYS A 180 18.93 3.96 22.00
N THR A 181 18.34 5.16 21.98
CA THR A 181 18.64 6.20 21.00
C THR A 181 20.14 6.48 20.88
N GLU A 182 20.86 6.41 22.00
CA GLU A 182 22.32 6.56 22.05
C GLU A 182 23.07 5.49 21.22
N LYS A 183 22.65 4.22 21.31
CA LYS A 183 23.23 3.13 20.52
C LYS A 183 22.84 3.24 19.05
N LEU A 184 21.61 3.64 18.76
CA LEU A 184 21.15 3.93 17.40
C LEU A 184 22.06 4.97 16.73
N LEU A 185 22.27 6.11 17.38
CA LEU A 185 22.99 7.25 16.82
C LEU A 185 24.50 7.01 16.65
N GLN A 186 25.07 6.00 17.32
CA GLN A 186 26.47 5.60 17.17
C GLN A 186 26.77 4.97 15.81
N SER A 187 25.77 4.41 15.12
CA SER A 187 25.97 3.87 13.78
C SER A 187 26.28 4.98 12.76
N ASP A 188 27.27 4.71 11.91
CA ASP A 188 27.64 5.54 10.77
C ASP A 188 26.73 5.29 9.54
N LYS A 189 25.83 4.30 9.61
CA LYS A 189 24.91 3.93 8.53
C LYS A 189 23.66 4.80 8.45
N TRP A 190 23.39 5.59 9.49
CA TRP A 190 22.32 6.57 9.47
C TRP A 190 22.69 7.81 8.65
N SER A 191 21.82 8.18 7.71
CA SER A 191 21.88 9.52 7.11
C SER A 191 21.56 10.61 8.14
N SER A 192 22.00 11.85 7.88
CA SER A 192 21.72 12.99 8.74
C SER A 192 20.22 13.23 8.96
N SER A 193 19.40 13.01 7.93
CA SER A 193 17.94 13.10 8.01
C SER A 193 17.35 12.05 8.95
N SER A 194 17.82 10.80 8.86
CA SER A 194 17.35 9.72 9.73
C SER A 194 17.78 9.94 11.18
N LYS A 195 18.98 10.49 11.42
CA LYS A 195 19.39 10.94 12.77
C LYS A 195 18.48 12.04 13.31
N CYS A 196 18.02 12.96 12.46
CA CYS A 196 17.05 14.00 12.84
C CYS A 196 15.73 13.37 13.30
N ILE A 197 15.19 12.44 12.50
CA ILE A 197 13.96 11.70 12.81
C ILE A 197 14.10 10.95 14.14
N ILE A 198 15.22 10.27 14.36
CA ILE A 198 15.51 9.59 15.63
C ILE A 198 15.47 10.58 16.78
N ASN A 199 16.17 11.71 16.69
CA ASN A 199 16.23 12.71 17.76
C ASN A 199 14.87 13.36 18.05
N GLU A 200 14.08 13.67 17.01
CA GLU A 200 12.78 14.35 17.13
C GLU A 200 11.68 13.44 17.69
N ASN A 201 11.77 12.14 17.42
CA ASN A 201 10.75 11.16 17.82
C ASN A 201 11.15 10.33 19.04
N SER A 202 12.38 10.47 19.54
CA SER A 202 12.82 9.76 20.73
C SER A 202 12.08 10.29 21.96
N ARG A 203 11.48 9.39 22.73
CA ARG A 203 10.82 9.67 24.01
C ARG A 203 11.45 8.80 25.09
N ASP A 204 11.80 9.40 26.22
CA ASP A 204 12.41 8.70 27.36
C ASP A 204 13.59 7.77 27.01
N GLY A 205 14.38 8.17 26.01
CA GLY A 205 15.57 7.44 25.52
C GLY A 205 15.29 6.24 24.60
N GLY A 206 14.03 6.03 24.21
CA GLY A 206 13.58 5.03 23.24
C GLY A 206 12.99 5.65 21.98
N LEU A 207 12.98 4.86 20.89
CA LEU A 207 12.33 5.23 19.64
C LEU A 207 11.02 4.44 19.50
N PRO A 208 9.85 5.08 19.36
CA PRO A 208 8.56 4.39 19.28
C PRO A 208 8.36 3.77 17.88
N LEU A 209 9.06 2.66 17.62
CA LEU A 209 9.11 2.02 16.30
C LEU A 209 7.72 1.60 15.79
N GLU A 210 6.85 1.09 16.68
CA GLU A 210 5.47 0.73 16.31
C GLU A 210 4.72 1.93 15.72
N GLN A 211 4.75 3.08 16.42
CA GLN A 211 4.07 4.29 15.98
C GLN A 211 4.62 4.79 14.65
N LEU A 212 5.96 4.78 14.47
CA LEU A 212 6.58 5.19 13.20
C LEU A 212 6.14 4.30 12.03
N ILE A 213 5.99 2.98 12.25
CA ILE A 213 5.53 2.04 11.22
C ILE A 213 4.07 2.33 10.86
N VAL A 214 3.20 2.50 11.86
CA VAL A 214 1.78 2.83 11.69
C VAL A 214 1.61 4.15 10.95
N ASP A 215 2.34 5.18 11.35
CA ASP A 215 2.27 6.53 10.75
C ASP A 215 2.69 6.51 9.29
N TYR A 216 3.76 5.80 8.96
CA TYR A 216 4.23 5.66 7.58
C TYR A 216 3.24 4.88 6.72
N TYR A 217 2.73 3.74 7.21
CA TYR A 217 1.71 2.95 6.51
C TYR A 217 0.45 3.78 6.24
N THR A 218 -0.11 4.42 7.28
CA THR A 218 -1.32 5.24 7.16
C THR A 218 -1.15 6.39 6.17
N SER A 219 0.04 7.01 6.16
CA SER A 219 0.32 8.12 5.23
C SER A 219 0.46 7.66 3.80
N MET A 220 1.00 6.46 3.58
CA MET A 220 0.99 5.86 2.25
C MET A 220 -0.44 5.55 1.82
N GLU A 221 -1.25 4.86 2.63
CA GLU A 221 -2.64 4.56 2.27
C GLU A 221 -3.42 5.82 1.92
N SER A 222 -3.29 6.88 2.74
CA SER A 222 -3.94 8.16 2.44
C SER A 222 -3.47 8.81 1.13
N LEU A 223 -2.22 8.60 0.72
CA LEU A 223 -1.71 9.07 -0.58
C LEU A 223 -2.32 8.26 -1.73
N TYR A 224 -2.41 6.93 -1.61
CA TYR A 224 -2.94 6.07 -2.67
C TYR A 224 -4.47 6.19 -2.81
N GLU A 225 -5.22 6.25 -1.70
CA GLU A 225 -6.65 6.56 -1.71
C GLU A 225 -6.92 7.91 -2.40
N TRP A 226 -6.16 8.95 -2.01
CA TRP A 226 -6.27 10.25 -2.67
C TRP A 226 -5.96 10.17 -4.17
N PHE A 227 -4.94 9.41 -4.56
CA PHE A 227 -4.56 9.28 -5.97
C PHE A 227 -5.68 8.61 -6.77
N GLU A 228 -6.29 7.55 -6.24
CA GLU A 228 -7.43 6.90 -6.88
C GLU A 228 -8.59 7.87 -7.03
N ASP A 229 -9.00 8.55 -5.96
CA ASP A 229 -10.08 9.55 -6.00
C ASP A 229 -9.78 10.68 -7.00
N TYR A 230 -8.53 11.13 -7.04
CA TYR A 230 -8.08 12.16 -7.97
C TYR A 230 -8.20 11.70 -9.43
N VAL A 231 -7.73 10.49 -9.74
CA VAL A 231 -7.87 9.90 -11.08
C VAL A 231 -9.34 9.69 -11.44
N MET A 232 -10.16 9.17 -10.52
CA MET A 232 -11.60 8.99 -10.75
C MET A 232 -12.29 10.32 -11.09
N THR A 233 -11.85 11.42 -10.49
CA THR A 233 -12.41 12.76 -10.70
C THR A 233 -11.96 13.35 -12.04
N GLU A 234 -10.66 13.30 -12.34
CA GLU A 234 -10.10 13.92 -13.56
C GLU A 234 -10.45 13.12 -14.84
N PHE A 235 -10.85 11.86 -14.69
CA PHE A 235 -11.30 10.98 -15.77
C PHE A 235 -12.82 10.67 -15.69
N GLU A 236 -13.59 11.51 -14.98
CA GLU A 236 -15.02 11.28 -14.72
C GLU A 236 -15.86 11.19 -16.01
N ASP A 237 -15.55 11.99 -17.01
CA ASP A 237 -16.26 12.01 -18.30
C ASP A 237 -16.10 10.67 -19.06
N ILE A 238 -14.88 10.15 -19.19
CA ILE A 238 -14.67 8.84 -19.82
C ILE A 238 -15.18 7.69 -18.93
N TYR A 239 -15.20 7.86 -17.62
CA TYR A 239 -15.83 6.91 -16.70
C TYR A 239 -17.32 6.75 -16.99
N PHE A 240 -18.04 7.86 -17.14
CA PHE A 240 -19.47 7.82 -17.45
C PHE A 240 -19.76 7.21 -18.82
N ASP A 241 -18.96 7.52 -19.83
CA ASP A 241 -19.08 6.91 -21.16
C ASP A 241 -18.84 5.39 -21.11
N GLY A 242 -17.81 4.96 -20.39
CA GLY A 242 -17.52 3.55 -20.15
C GLY A 242 -18.64 2.82 -19.41
N ILE A 243 -19.22 3.43 -18.38
CA ILE A 243 -20.40 2.90 -17.67
C ILE A 243 -21.61 2.82 -18.59
N HIS A 244 -21.84 3.83 -19.42
CA HIS A 244 -22.97 3.83 -20.34
C HIS A 244 -22.88 2.67 -21.33
N LEU A 245 -21.71 2.45 -21.93
CA LEU A 245 -21.43 1.31 -22.79
C LEU A 245 -21.62 -0.03 -22.05
N ALA A 246 -21.11 -0.13 -20.83
CA ALA A 246 -21.26 -1.32 -20.00
C ALA A 246 -22.74 -1.62 -19.69
N ALA A 247 -23.55 -0.59 -19.39
CA ALA A 247 -24.97 -0.71 -19.13
C ALA A 247 -25.81 -1.04 -20.38
N ILE A 248 -25.41 -0.57 -21.56
CA ILE A 248 -26.01 -1.01 -22.84
C ILE A 248 -25.75 -2.49 -23.04
N LEU A 249 -24.51 -2.93 -22.84
CA LEU A 249 -24.10 -4.31 -23.04
C LEU A 249 -24.78 -5.26 -22.05
N GLU A 250 -24.88 -4.88 -20.77
CA GLU A 250 -25.60 -5.65 -19.75
C GLU A 250 -27.10 -5.76 -20.06
N ARG A 251 -27.75 -4.68 -20.49
CA ARG A 251 -29.17 -4.73 -20.90
C ARG A 251 -29.40 -5.66 -22.08
N LYS A 252 -28.52 -5.60 -23.10
CA LYS A 252 -28.55 -6.53 -24.22
C LYS A 252 -28.31 -7.97 -23.76
N GLN A 253 -27.40 -8.17 -22.81
CA GLN A 253 -27.10 -9.48 -22.23
C GLN A 253 -28.35 -10.10 -21.61
N ASN A 254 -29.03 -9.34 -20.76
CA ASN A 254 -30.20 -9.79 -20.02
C ASN A 254 -31.36 -10.08 -20.97
N ARG A 255 -31.56 -9.23 -21.97
CA ARG A 255 -32.57 -9.44 -23.00
C ARG A 255 -32.31 -10.69 -23.84
N TYR A 256 -31.10 -10.85 -24.38
CA TYR A 256 -30.83 -11.90 -25.37
C TYR A 256 -30.48 -13.25 -24.76
N LEU A 257 -29.81 -13.28 -23.61
CA LEU A 257 -29.29 -14.53 -23.03
C LEU A 257 -30.11 -15.03 -21.83
N PHE A 258 -30.87 -14.16 -21.18
CA PHE A 258 -31.62 -14.48 -19.97
C PHE A 258 -33.14 -14.25 -20.11
N GLY A 259 -33.59 -13.60 -21.20
CA GLY A 259 -35.01 -13.39 -21.48
C GLY A 259 -35.70 -12.42 -20.52
N GLU A 260 -34.92 -11.56 -19.85
CA GLU A 260 -35.45 -10.53 -18.96
C GLU A 260 -35.85 -9.29 -19.77
N ASN A 261 -37.08 -8.80 -19.57
CA ASN A 261 -37.62 -7.59 -20.20
C ASN A 261 -37.28 -6.34 -19.40
#